data_AF-A0A926UD11-F1
#
_entry.id   AF-A0A926UD11-F1
#
_cell.length_a   1.000
_cell.length_b   1.000
_cell.length_c   1.000
_cell.angle_alpha   90.00
_cell.angle_beta   90.00
_cell.angle_gamma   90.00
#
_symmetry.space_group_name_H-M   'P 1'
#
loop_
_entity.id
_entity.type
_entity.pdbx_description
1 polymer ?
#
loop_
_entity_poly.entity_id
_entity_poly.type
_entity_poly.pdbx_seq_one_letter_code
_entity_poly.pdbx_strand_id
1 'polypeptide(L)'
;MTLNAEVLWELARRSLLALGILIATRVSIRFVHSICERALTRAGVEPTLKKFLIQASEVLTLAVGILTLLPQLGVQSTSLVAVLGTVGLAIGLALQNTLSHFAAGVMLILLRPFEVGDFIEAAGVSGMVDAIGIFSTVLITPDHVKIIVPNNNLFGGVLKNTSALGTRRVDLELNIEQRSIEATIECLQHLMAAHPLVLEQPAPECHVSSLAVGATTLCVRPWCKTEHYNRVRSEIQQQIQQTLSKQPQT
;
A
#
# COMPACT_ATOMS: atom_id res chain seq x y z
N MET A 1 -15.25 63.34 -35.40
CA MET A 1 -14.94 62.02 -34.81
C MET A 1 -13.85 62.23 -33.76
N THR A 2 -14.20 62.86 -32.63
CA THR A 2 -13.25 63.20 -31.56
C THR A 2 -13.10 61.98 -30.67
N LEU A 3 -11.92 61.35 -30.67
CA LEU A 3 -11.54 60.43 -29.61
C LEU A 3 -11.54 61.21 -28.29
N ASN A 4 -12.53 60.95 -27.44
CA ASN A 4 -12.62 61.57 -26.12
C ASN A 4 -11.38 61.17 -25.28
N ALA A 5 -10.79 62.13 -24.57
CA ALA A 5 -9.61 61.92 -23.73
C ALA A 5 -9.79 60.77 -22.72
N GLU A 6 -11.03 60.52 -22.28
CA GLU A 6 -11.40 59.40 -21.41
C GLU A 6 -11.17 58.03 -22.06
N VAL A 7 -11.46 57.90 -23.37
CA VAL A 7 -11.24 56.64 -24.11
C VAL A 7 -9.75 56.38 -24.27
N LEU A 8 -8.96 57.43 -24.53
CA LEU A 8 -7.50 57.33 -24.62
C LEU A 8 -6.87 56.94 -23.28
N TRP A 9 -7.36 57.52 -22.17
CA TRP A 9 -6.89 57.18 -20.82
C TRP A 9 -7.23 55.74 -20.42
N GLU A 10 -8.44 55.27 -20.74
CA GLU A 10 -8.87 53.91 -20.45
C GLU A 10 -8.07 52.86 -21.24
N LEU A 11 -7.81 53.13 -22.52
CA LEU A 11 -6.96 52.29 -23.35
C LEU A 11 -5.52 52.25 -22.82
N ALA A 12 -4.96 53.41 -22.46
CA ALA A 12 -3.61 53.48 -21.89
C ALA A 12 -3.50 52.68 -20.58
N ARG A 13 -4.49 52.77 -19.70
CA ARG A 13 -4.56 51.99 -18.45
C ARG A 13 -4.60 50.49 -18.71
N ARG A 14 -5.46 50.03 -19.61
CA ARG A 14 -5.60 48.60 -19.96
C ARG A 14 -4.33 48.04 -20.60
N SER A 15 -3.71 48.79 -21.50
CA SER A 15 -2.44 48.40 -22.12
C SER A 15 -1.29 48.31 -21.10
N LEU A 16 -1.24 49.23 -20.13
CA LEU A 16 -0.23 49.19 -19.07
C LEU A 16 -0.43 48.01 -18.12
N LEU A 17 -1.68 47.70 -17.74
CA LEU A 17 -2.02 46.51 -16.96
C LEU A 17 -1.70 45.21 -17.73
N ALA A 18 -2.05 45.14 -19.01
CA ALA A 18 -1.73 44.00 -19.88
C ALA A 18 -0.22 43.76 -19.98
N LEU A 19 0.56 44.84 -20.13
CA LEU A 19 2.02 44.76 -20.13
C LEU A 19 2.57 44.29 -18.78
N GLY A 20 2.02 44.79 -17.68
CA GLY A 20 2.36 44.33 -16.32
C GLY A 20 2.10 42.84 -16.13
N ILE A 21 0.95 42.33 -16.55
CA ILE A 21 0.61 40.90 -16.49
C ILE A 21 1.54 40.05 -17.36
N LEU A 22 1.90 40.53 -18.55
CA LEU A 22 2.83 39.83 -19.43
C LEU A 22 4.22 39.69 -18.79
N ILE A 23 4.73 40.77 -18.21
CA ILE A 23 6.01 40.77 -17.48
C ILE A 23 5.92 39.85 -16.27
N ALA A 24 4.87 39.97 -15.45
CA ALA A 24 4.65 39.13 -14.30
C ALA A 24 4.60 37.64 -14.68
N THR A 25 3.89 37.28 -15.75
CA THR A 25 3.81 35.90 -16.25
C THR A 25 5.19 35.37 -16.65
N ARG A 26 5.98 36.17 -17.41
CA ARG A 26 7.33 35.78 -17.81
C ARG A 26 8.27 35.60 -16.62
N VAL A 27 8.16 36.47 -15.61
CA VAL A 27 8.92 36.36 -14.35
C VAL A 27 8.49 35.12 -13.59
N SER A 28 7.19 34.86 -13.46
CA SER A 28 6.64 33.67 -12.79
C SER A 28 7.09 32.37 -13.46
N ILE A 29 7.11 32.29 -14.79
CA ILE A 29 7.62 31.12 -15.52
C ILE A 29 9.09 30.85 -15.15
N ARG A 30 9.95 31.88 -15.18
CA ARG A 30 11.36 31.74 -14.80
C ARG A 30 11.54 31.34 -13.33
N PHE A 31 10.71 31.90 -12.45
CA PHE A 31 10.72 31.59 -11.03
C PHE A 31 10.31 30.13 -10.77
N VAL A 32 9.19 29.69 -11.34
CA VAL A 32 8.69 28.31 -11.25
C VAL A 32 9.71 27.33 -11.82
N HIS A 33 10.29 27.61 -12.99
CA HIS A 33 11.37 26.80 -13.58
C HIS A 33 12.51 26.64 -12.58
N SER A 34 13.04 27.74 -12.04
CA SER A 34 14.18 27.71 -11.12
C SER A 34 13.88 26.89 -9.86
N ILE A 35 12.65 26.97 -9.33
CA ILE A 35 12.23 26.19 -8.17
C ILE A 35 12.12 24.71 -8.53
N CYS A 36 11.39 24.38 -9.59
CA CYS A 36 11.19 23.00 -10.02
C CYS A 36 12.52 22.32 -10.38
N GLU A 37 13.41 23.01 -11.08
CA GLU A 37 14.73 22.48 -11.42
C GLU A 37 15.55 22.15 -10.16
N ARG A 38 15.61 23.06 -9.20
CA ARG A 38 16.33 22.84 -7.93
C ARG A 38 15.72 21.69 -7.13
N ALA A 39 14.39 21.67 -6.99
CA ALA A 39 13.68 20.65 -6.22
C ALA A 39 13.84 19.25 -6.84
N LEU A 40 13.62 19.13 -8.15
CA LEU A 40 13.70 17.84 -8.86
C LEU A 40 15.13 17.32 -8.96
N THR A 41 16.12 18.21 -9.11
CA THR A 41 17.54 17.80 -9.10
C THR A 41 17.96 17.32 -7.70
N ARG A 42 17.52 18.00 -6.64
CA ARG A 42 17.77 17.57 -5.25
C ARG A 42 17.10 16.24 -4.93
N ALA A 43 15.94 15.96 -5.51
CA ALA A 43 15.23 14.70 -5.37
C ALA A 43 15.80 13.55 -6.23
N GLY A 44 16.83 13.80 -7.05
CA GLY A 44 17.44 12.77 -7.90
C GLY A 44 16.54 12.25 -9.02
N VAL A 45 15.59 13.07 -9.48
CA VAL A 45 14.65 12.69 -10.54
C VAL A 45 15.38 12.52 -11.87
N GLU A 46 15.01 11.46 -12.60
CA GLU A 46 15.56 11.15 -13.92
C GLU A 46 15.43 12.35 -14.90
N PRO A 47 16.44 12.63 -15.74
CA PRO A 47 16.46 13.84 -16.57
C PRO A 47 15.25 14.06 -17.48
N THR A 48 14.70 13.00 -18.06
CA THR A 48 13.53 13.04 -18.95
C THR A 48 12.28 13.42 -18.18
N LEU A 49 12.03 12.76 -17.03
CA LEU A 49 10.90 13.09 -16.16
C LEU A 49 11.03 14.51 -15.60
N LYS A 50 12.24 14.93 -15.21
CA LYS A 50 12.50 16.30 -14.77
C LYS A 50 12.10 17.33 -15.83
N LYS A 51 12.54 17.13 -17.09
CA LYS A 51 12.21 18.02 -18.20
C LYS A 51 10.70 18.08 -18.44
N PHE A 52 10.02 16.94 -18.41
CA PHE A 52 8.57 16.87 -18.58
C PHE A 52 7.82 17.65 -17.49
N LEU A 53 8.20 17.49 -16.22
CA LEU A 53 7.55 18.18 -15.10
C LEU A 53 7.76 19.70 -15.13
N ILE A 54 8.97 20.15 -15.47
CA ILE A 54 9.26 21.58 -15.64
C ILE A 54 8.39 22.14 -16.78
N GLN A 55 8.37 21.50 -17.95
CA GLN A 55 7.55 21.94 -19.07
C GLN A 55 6.06 21.99 -18.73
N ALA A 56 5.53 20.97 -18.06
CA ALA A 56 4.14 20.96 -17.62
C ALA A 56 3.82 22.16 -16.68
N SER A 57 4.73 22.46 -15.74
CA SER A 57 4.57 23.61 -14.83
C SER A 57 4.64 24.96 -15.55
N GLU A 58 5.48 25.09 -16.57
CA GLU A 58 5.59 26.30 -17.40
C GLU A 58 4.33 26.51 -18.24
N VAL A 59 3.79 25.44 -18.85
CA VAL A 59 2.53 25.50 -19.61
C VAL A 59 1.36 25.88 -18.70
N LEU A 60 1.28 25.32 -17.49
CA LEU A 60 0.24 25.66 -16.53
C LEU A 60 0.33 27.14 -16.11
N THR A 61 1.54 27.62 -15.82
CA THR A 61 1.78 29.04 -15.47
C THR A 61 1.41 29.96 -16.63
N LEU A 62 1.75 29.59 -17.86
CA LEU A 62 1.38 30.33 -19.07
C LEU A 62 -0.14 30.37 -19.26
N ALA A 63 -0.84 29.25 -19.05
CA ALA A 63 -2.30 29.19 -19.16
C ALA A 63 -2.97 30.16 -18.18
N VAL A 64 -2.50 30.21 -16.92
CA VAL A 64 -2.98 31.17 -15.91
C VAL A 64 -2.67 32.62 -16.34
N GLY A 65 -1.47 32.88 -16.86
CA GLY A 65 -1.09 34.18 -17.39
C GLY A 65 -1.98 34.65 -18.54
N ILE A 66 -2.32 33.76 -19.48
CA ILE A 66 -3.24 34.06 -20.60
C ILE A 66 -4.65 34.35 -20.07
N LEU A 67 -5.16 33.54 -19.13
CA LEU A 67 -6.49 33.73 -18.55
C LEU A 67 -6.64 35.08 -17.82
N THR A 68 -5.57 35.55 -17.18
CA THR A 68 -5.55 36.85 -16.49
C THR A 68 -5.34 38.03 -17.45
N LEU A 69 -4.65 37.81 -18.58
CA LEU A 69 -4.40 38.83 -19.60
C LEU A 69 -5.63 39.15 -20.46
N LEU A 70 -6.40 38.14 -20.86
CA LEU A 70 -7.51 38.27 -21.83
C LEU A 70 -8.59 39.30 -21.45
N PRO A 71 -9.05 39.39 -20.19
CA PRO A 71 -10.03 40.41 -19.78
C PRO A 71 -9.54 41.85 -20.01
N GLN A 72 -8.23 42.11 -19.88
CA GLN A 72 -7.65 43.44 -20.13
C GLN A 72 -7.71 43.84 -21.61
N LEU A 73 -7.74 42.84 -22.51
CA LEU A 73 -7.87 43.02 -23.95
C LEU A 73 -9.35 43.09 -24.40
N GLY A 74 -10.30 43.04 -23.46
CA GLY A 74 -11.73 43.05 -23.76
C GLY A 74 -12.29 41.70 -24.22
N VAL A 75 -11.50 40.62 -24.12
CA VAL A 75 -11.94 39.26 -24.45
C VAL A 75 -12.49 38.60 -23.19
N GLN A 76 -13.71 38.05 -23.27
CA GLN A 76 -14.31 37.31 -22.18
C GLN A 76 -13.62 35.95 -22.01
N SER A 77 -12.93 35.75 -20.88
CA SER A 77 -12.18 34.53 -20.61
C SER A 77 -13.04 33.36 -20.11
N THR A 78 -14.33 33.58 -19.80
CA THR A 78 -15.24 32.57 -19.24
C THR A 78 -15.29 31.27 -20.05
N SER A 79 -15.39 31.36 -21.37
CA SER A 79 -15.42 30.17 -22.25
C SER A 79 -14.11 29.40 -22.22
N LEU A 80 -12.97 30.10 -22.09
CA LEU A 80 -11.66 29.45 -21.98
C LEU A 80 -11.46 28.81 -20.60
N VAL A 81 -11.93 29.46 -19.53
CA VAL A 81 -11.94 28.89 -18.18
C VAL A 81 -12.76 27.60 -18.16
N ALA A 82 -13.92 27.58 -18.82
CA ALA A 82 -14.73 26.37 -18.93
C ALA A 82 -13.99 25.23 -19.66
N VAL A 83 -13.37 25.51 -20.81
CA VAL A 83 -12.60 24.50 -21.57
C VAL A 83 -11.40 24.00 -20.76
N LEU A 84 -10.62 24.90 -20.16
CA LEU A 84 -9.48 24.53 -19.32
C LEU A 84 -9.90 23.76 -18.08
N GLY A 85 -11.05 24.09 -17.50
CA GLY A 85 -11.66 23.34 -16.40
C GLY A 85 -11.97 21.89 -16.81
N THR A 86 -12.60 21.70 -17.98
CA THR A 86 -12.90 20.36 -18.51
C THR A 86 -11.63 19.56 -18.82
N VAL A 87 -10.63 20.19 -19.46
CA VAL A 87 -9.33 19.54 -19.72
C VAL A 87 -8.63 19.18 -18.41
N GLY A 88 -8.63 20.09 -17.43
CA GLY A 88 -8.06 19.86 -16.11
C GLY A 88 -8.73 18.71 -15.37
N LEU A 89 -10.07 18.63 -15.42
CA LEU A 89 -10.82 17.51 -14.85
C LEU A 89 -10.47 16.18 -15.53
N ALA A 90 -10.40 16.16 -16.86
CA ALA A 90 -10.03 14.96 -17.61
C ALA A 90 -8.62 14.47 -17.25
N ILE A 91 -7.64 15.37 -17.16
CA ILE A 91 -6.27 15.04 -16.71
C ILE A 91 -6.29 14.56 -15.25
N GLY A 92 -7.06 15.22 -14.38
CA GLY A 92 -7.18 14.85 -12.97
C GLY A 92 -7.75 13.44 -12.79
N LEU A 93 -8.80 13.10 -13.53
CA LEU A 93 -9.39 11.76 -13.55
C LEU A 93 -8.42 10.72 -14.11
N ALA A 94 -7.65 11.07 -15.15
CA ALA A 94 -6.61 10.19 -15.67
C ALA A 94 -5.50 9.90 -14.64
N LEU A 95 -5.18 10.86 -13.77
CA LEU A 95 -4.16 10.73 -12.72
C LEU A 95 -4.72 10.23 -11.38
N GLN A 96 -6.02 10.04 -11.24
CA GLN A 96 -6.69 9.71 -9.99
C GLN A 96 -6.09 8.47 -9.32
N ASN A 97 -5.84 7.41 -10.10
CA ASN A 97 -5.30 6.16 -9.56
C ASN A 97 -3.86 6.34 -9.03
N THR A 98 -3.01 7.04 -9.78
CA THR A 98 -1.63 7.33 -9.36
C THR A 98 -1.58 8.13 -8.07
N LEU A 99 -2.47 9.13 -7.94
CA LEU A 99 -2.56 9.94 -6.73
C LEU A 99 -3.09 9.14 -5.53
N SER A 100 -4.01 8.20 -5.77
CA SER A 100 -4.50 7.26 -4.76
C SER A 100 -3.38 6.35 -4.24
N HIS A 101 -2.54 5.80 -5.11
CA HIS A 101 -1.37 5.00 -4.70
C HIS A 101 -0.36 5.81 -3.89
N PHE A 102 -0.10 7.06 -4.30
CA PHE A 102 0.76 7.98 -3.57
C PHE A 102 0.23 8.22 -2.14
N ALA A 103 -1.04 8.58 -2.02
CA ALA A 103 -1.67 8.84 -0.72
C ALA A 103 -1.65 7.59 0.17
N ALA A 104 -1.95 6.41 -0.39
CA ALA A 104 -1.85 5.15 0.31
C ALA A 104 -0.42 4.86 0.79
N GLY A 105 0.61 5.11 -0.05
CA GLY A 105 2.01 4.95 0.34
C GLY A 105 2.41 5.85 1.50
N VAL A 106 2.03 7.13 1.46
CA VAL A 106 2.25 8.06 2.58
C VAL A 106 1.59 7.56 3.86
N MET A 107 0.34 7.09 3.77
CA MET A 107 -0.38 6.55 4.93
C MET A 107 0.26 5.27 5.49
N LEU A 108 0.74 4.36 4.64
CA LEU A 108 1.45 3.16 5.08
C LEU A 108 2.72 3.51 5.87
N ILE A 109 3.47 4.52 5.42
CA ILE A 109 4.69 4.98 6.12
C ILE A 109 4.36 5.69 7.44
N LEU A 110 3.28 6.47 7.48
CA LEU A 110 2.86 7.22 8.67
C LEU A 110 2.26 6.32 9.75
N LEU A 111 1.34 5.43 9.37
CA LEU A 111 0.59 4.59 10.30
C LEU A 111 1.29 3.27 10.62
N ARG A 112 2.22 2.83 9.75
CA ARG A 112 3.00 1.59 9.87
C ARG A 112 2.17 0.37 10.32
N PRO A 113 1.11 -0.01 9.58
CA PRO A 113 0.38 -1.24 9.89
C PRO A 113 1.23 -2.52 9.73
N PHE A 114 2.34 -2.41 9.02
CA PHE A 114 3.41 -3.41 8.89
C PHE A 114 4.72 -2.70 8.58
N GLU A 115 5.85 -3.38 8.82
CA GLU A 115 7.19 -2.86 8.56
C GLU A 115 7.96 -3.75 7.58
N VAL A 116 9.09 -3.26 7.08
CA VAL A 116 10.02 -4.06 6.27
C VAL A 116 10.52 -5.23 7.10
N GLY A 117 10.44 -6.45 6.56
CA GLY A 117 10.73 -7.71 7.24
C GLY A 117 9.50 -8.47 7.71
N ASP A 118 8.32 -7.84 7.77
CA ASP A 118 7.09 -8.53 8.15
C ASP A 118 6.62 -9.49 7.05
N PHE A 119 6.16 -10.68 7.44
CA PHE A 119 5.43 -11.57 6.54
C PHE A 119 3.93 -11.27 6.57
N ILE A 120 3.43 -10.71 5.46
CA ILE A 120 2.03 -10.29 5.30
C ILE A 120 1.31 -11.11 4.23
N GLU A 121 -0.01 -11.20 4.37
CA GLU A 121 -0.95 -11.71 3.38
C GLU A 121 -2.01 -10.63 3.12
N ALA A 122 -2.04 -10.11 1.90
CA ALA A 122 -2.92 -9.02 1.48
C ALA A 122 -3.09 -9.05 -0.04
N ALA A 123 -4.21 -8.52 -0.55
CA ALA A 123 -4.48 -8.44 -2.00
C ALA A 123 -4.32 -9.78 -2.76
N GLY A 124 -4.58 -10.92 -2.08
CA GLY A 124 -4.47 -12.26 -2.66
C GLY A 124 -3.03 -12.78 -2.83
N VAL A 125 -2.04 -12.07 -2.30
CA VAL A 125 -0.62 -12.48 -2.30
C VAL A 125 -0.08 -12.56 -0.87
N SER A 126 0.94 -13.39 -0.66
CA SER A 126 1.65 -13.48 0.62
C SER A 126 3.15 -13.43 0.43
N GLY A 127 3.85 -12.76 1.33
CA GLY A 127 5.30 -12.61 1.24
C GLY A 127 5.87 -11.74 2.35
N MET A 128 7.20 -11.75 2.44
CA MET A 128 7.95 -10.86 3.32
C MET A 128 8.08 -9.48 2.67
N VAL A 129 7.80 -8.42 3.42
CA VAL A 129 7.93 -7.04 2.96
C VAL A 129 9.41 -6.69 2.80
N ASP A 130 9.83 -6.37 1.59
CA ASP A 130 11.21 -6.01 1.25
C ASP A 130 11.40 -4.49 1.21
N ALA A 131 10.46 -3.77 0.62
CA ALA A 131 10.50 -2.30 0.56
C ALA A 131 9.10 -1.70 0.43
N ILE A 132 8.88 -0.58 1.13
CA ILE A 132 7.67 0.24 0.98
C ILE A 132 8.04 1.47 0.16
N GLY A 133 7.67 1.48 -1.12
CA GLY A 133 7.86 2.60 -2.02
C GLY A 133 6.69 3.59 -1.98
N ILE A 134 6.84 4.70 -2.70
CA ILE A 134 5.83 5.77 -2.75
C ILE A 134 4.52 5.28 -3.41
N PHE A 135 4.60 4.46 -4.46
CA PHE A 135 3.43 3.99 -5.22
C PHE A 135 3.13 2.49 -5.03
N SER A 136 4.14 1.71 -4.68
CA SER A 136 4.03 0.26 -4.54
C SER A 136 4.93 -0.25 -3.42
N THR A 137 4.55 -1.41 -2.90
CA THR A 137 5.32 -2.19 -1.94
C THR A 137 5.84 -3.45 -2.61
N VAL A 138 7.08 -3.81 -2.30
CA VAL A 138 7.73 -5.02 -2.79
C VAL A 138 7.60 -6.11 -1.74
N LEU A 139 7.08 -7.26 -2.16
CA LEU A 139 7.02 -8.48 -1.36
C LEU A 139 7.92 -9.54 -1.99
N ILE A 140 8.58 -10.33 -1.15
CA ILE A 140 9.36 -11.51 -1.55
C ILE A 140 8.64 -12.74 -1.01
N THR A 141 8.24 -13.63 -1.91
CA THR A 141 7.58 -14.88 -1.53
C THR A 141 8.58 -15.89 -0.94
N PRO A 142 8.10 -16.95 -0.24
CA PRO A 142 8.98 -18.01 0.28
C PRO A 142 9.80 -18.74 -0.80
N ASP A 143 9.30 -18.81 -2.04
CA ASP A 143 10.00 -19.34 -3.22
C ASP A 143 10.89 -18.29 -3.91
N HIS A 144 11.18 -17.18 -3.24
CA HIS A 144 12.09 -16.12 -3.68
C HIS A 144 11.65 -15.37 -4.95
N VAL A 145 10.35 -15.21 -5.14
CA VAL A 145 9.76 -14.44 -6.24
C VAL A 145 9.42 -13.03 -5.76
N LYS A 146 9.81 -12.02 -6.56
CA LYS A 146 9.51 -10.62 -6.31
C LYS A 146 8.12 -10.25 -6.82
N ILE A 147 7.24 -9.82 -5.92
CA ILE A 147 5.91 -9.32 -6.23
C ILE A 147 5.86 -7.82 -5.94
N ILE A 148 5.33 -7.04 -6.88
CA ILE A 148 5.15 -5.59 -6.72
C ILE A 148 3.65 -5.32 -6.58
N VAL A 149 3.23 -4.85 -5.40
CA VAL A 149 1.83 -4.60 -5.09
C VAL A 149 1.58 -3.09 -5.01
N PRO A 150 0.59 -2.55 -5.74
CA PRO A 150 0.20 -1.15 -5.60
C PRO A 150 -0.24 -0.83 -4.17
N ASN A 151 0.17 0.32 -3.64
CA ASN A 151 -0.07 0.66 -2.22
C ASN A 151 -1.56 0.75 -1.87
N ASN A 152 -2.42 1.16 -2.80
CA ASN A 152 -3.86 1.25 -2.52
C ASN A 152 -4.47 -0.12 -2.18
N ASN A 153 -3.94 -1.21 -2.75
CA ASN A 153 -4.43 -2.57 -2.54
C ASN A 153 -4.06 -3.08 -1.16
N LEU A 154 -2.94 -2.60 -0.60
CA LEU A 154 -2.49 -2.94 0.74
C LEU A 154 -3.16 -2.08 1.81
N PHE A 155 -3.39 -0.80 1.52
CA PHE A 155 -3.99 0.13 2.48
C PHE A 155 -5.51 0.01 2.57
N GLY A 156 -6.18 -0.21 1.44
CA GLY A 156 -7.64 -0.26 1.35
C GLY A 156 -8.27 -1.63 1.61
N GLY A 157 -7.47 -2.67 1.81
CA GLY A 157 -7.91 -4.06 1.95
C GLY A 157 -7.69 -4.65 3.33
N VAL A 158 -8.20 -5.87 3.53
CA VAL A 158 -7.86 -6.68 4.72
C VAL A 158 -6.40 -7.12 4.60
N LEU A 159 -5.62 -6.86 5.65
CA LEU A 159 -4.23 -7.24 5.76
C LEU A 159 -4.02 -8.16 6.94
N LYS A 160 -3.38 -9.31 6.70
CA LYS A 160 -3.02 -10.26 7.75
C LYS A 160 -1.51 -10.25 7.92
N ASN A 161 -1.05 -9.65 9.02
CA ASN A 161 0.35 -9.68 9.40
C ASN A 161 0.61 -10.89 10.30
N THR A 162 1.37 -11.86 9.81
CA THR A 162 1.65 -13.08 10.56
C THR A 162 2.92 -12.98 11.41
N SER A 163 3.71 -11.92 11.24
CA SER A 163 5.00 -11.73 11.93
C SER A 163 4.91 -10.75 13.10
N ALA A 164 4.01 -9.77 13.05
CA ALA A 164 3.91 -8.69 14.04
C ALA A 164 3.81 -9.14 15.51
N LEU A 165 3.15 -10.27 15.78
CA LEU A 165 2.94 -10.75 17.16
C LEU A 165 4.05 -11.70 17.67
N GLY A 166 5.01 -12.09 16.81
CA GLY A 166 6.15 -12.95 17.16
C GLY A 166 5.83 -14.41 17.53
N THR A 167 4.59 -14.72 17.91
CA THR A 167 4.10 -16.05 18.24
C THR A 167 2.88 -16.42 17.40
N ARG A 168 2.73 -17.72 17.11
CA ARG A 168 1.64 -18.27 16.31
C ARG A 168 1.19 -19.62 16.84
N ARG A 169 -0.12 -19.84 16.78
CA ARG A 169 -0.74 -21.15 17.01
C ARG A 169 -0.73 -21.95 15.71
N VAL A 170 -0.30 -23.20 15.79
CA VAL A 170 -0.49 -24.18 14.73
C VAL A 170 -1.86 -24.82 14.94
N ASP A 171 -2.67 -24.92 13.90
CA ASP A 171 -3.96 -25.61 13.94
C ASP A 171 -3.84 -26.91 13.13
N LEU A 172 -3.90 -28.05 13.81
CA LEU A 172 -3.90 -29.38 13.21
C LEU A 172 -5.20 -30.10 13.55
N GLU A 173 -5.72 -30.84 12.58
CA GLU A 173 -6.88 -31.71 12.77
C GLU A 173 -6.44 -33.17 12.63
N LEU A 174 -6.85 -33.99 13.59
CA LEU A 174 -6.55 -35.42 13.63
C LEU A 174 -7.85 -36.20 13.78
N ASN A 175 -8.13 -37.09 12.83
CA ASN A 175 -9.24 -38.03 12.95
C ASN A 175 -8.74 -39.31 13.63
N ILE A 176 -9.44 -39.72 14.69
CA ILE A 176 -9.21 -40.99 15.37
C ILE A 176 -10.43 -41.89 15.23
N GLU A 177 -10.17 -43.17 14.96
CA GLU A 177 -11.16 -44.24 14.86
C GLU A 177 -10.79 -45.31 15.89
N GLN A 178 -11.78 -45.83 16.62
CA GLN A 178 -11.61 -46.97 17.54
C GLN A 178 -10.44 -46.79 18.53
N ARG A 179 -10.27 -45.56 19.05
CA ARG A 179 -9.29 -45.23 20.10
C ARG A 179 -9.98 -44.47 21.23
N SER A 180 -9.48 -44.64 22.45
CA SER A 180 -9.92 -43.84 23.59
C SER A 180 -9.59 -42.36 23.35
N ILE A 181 -10.62 -41.51 23.42
CA ILE A 181 -10.51 -40.07 23.23
C ILE A 181 -9.66 -39.46 24.35
N GLU A 182 -9.96 -39.79 25.62
CA GLU A 182 -9.24 -39.22 26.77
C GLU A 182 -7.75 -39.59 26.75
N ALA A 183 -7.43 -40.87 26.53
CA ALA A 183 -6.04 -41.32 26.47
C ALA A 183 -5.27 -40.69 25.30
N THR A 184 -5.94 -40.48 24.17
CA THR A 184 -5.32 -39.81 23.01
C THR A 184 -5.06 -38.33 23.31
N ILE A 185 -6.01 -37.61 23.92
CA ILE A 185 -5.83 -36.21 24.30
C ILE A 185 -4.66 -36.05 25.27
N GLU A 186 -4.60 -36.88 26.32
CA GLU A 186 -3.51 -36.84 27.31
C GLU A 186 -2.15 -37.12 26.66
N CYS A 187 -2.08 -38.13 25.80
CA CYS A 187 -0.87 -38.44 25.04
C CYS A 187 -0.40 -37.29 24.15
N LEU A 188 -1.34 -36.64 23.44
CA LEU A 188 -1.03 -35.53 22.54
C LEU A 188 -0.61 -34.27 23.31
N GLN A 189 -1.25 -33.99 24.46
CA GLN A 189 -0.84 -32.90 25.34
C GLN A 189 0.59 -33.11 25.87
N HIS A 190 0.93 -34.32 26.30
CA HIS A 190 2.29 -34.66 26.75
C HIS A 190 3.31 -34.52 25.62
N LEU A 191 2.97 -34.99 24.42
CA LEU A 191 3.81 -34.87 23.23
C LEU A 191 4.11 -33.41 22.87
N MET A 192 3.07 -32.56 22.87
CA MET A 192 3.24 -31.12 22.62
C MET A 192 4.08 -30.45 23.71
N ALA A 193 3.84 -30.77 24.99
CA ALA A 193 4.59 -30.21 26.11
C ALA A 193 6.08 -30.61 26.09
N ALA A 194 6.41 -31.79 25.57
CA ALA A 194 7.78 -32.27 25.44
C ALA A 194 8.54 -31.66 24.23
N HIS A 195 7.85 -30.98 23.31
CA HIS A 195 8.47 -30.48 22.09
C HIS A 195 9.25 -29.18 22.35
N PRO A 196 10.56 -29.10 22.02
CA PRO A 196 11.43 -28.00 22.45
C PRO A 196 11.07 -26.61 21.87
N LEU A 197 10.33 -26.59 20.76
CA LEU A 197 9.89 -25.35 20.08
C LEU A 197 8.43 -24.97 20.37
N VAL A 198 7.72 -25.77 21.18
CA VAL A 198 6.36 -25.45 21.63
C VAL A 198 6.45 -24.60 22.90
N LEU A 199 5.65 -23.54 22.96
CA LEU A 199 5.60 -22.64 24.10
C LEU A 199 4.78 -23.27 25.23
N GLU A 200 5.25 -23.09 26.46
CA GLU A 200 4.47 -23.42 27.67
C GLU A 200 3.36 -22.39 27.93
N GLN A 201 3.59 -21.14 27.52
CA GLN A 201 2.62 -20.04 27.62
C GLN A 201 2.55 -19.28 26.29
N PRO A 202 1.39 -19.25 25.60
CA PRO A 202 0.15 -19.95 25.95
C PRO A 202 0.30 -21.48 25.89
N ALA A 203 -0.41 -22.18 26.77
CA ALA A 203 -0.34 -23.64 26.85
C ALA A 203 -0.88 -24.29 25.55
N PRO A 204 -0.30 -25.41 25.10
CA PRO A 204 -0.82 -26.15 23.97
C PRO A 204 -2.18 -26.77 24.31
N GLU A 205 -3.12 -26.71 23.38
CA GLU A 205 -4.48 -27.23 23.58
C GLU A 205 -4.72 -28.47 22.72
N CYS A 206 -5.43 -29.44 23.27
CA CYS A 206 -5.99 -30.56 22.51
C CYS A 206 -7.41 -30.84 23.00
N HIS A 207 -8.39 -30.82 22.09
CA HIS A 207 -9.80 -31.07 22.41
C HIS A 207 -10.55 -31.69 21.23
N VAL A 208 -11.71 -32.28 21.51
CA VAL A 208 -12.62 -32.78 20.48
C VAL A 208 -13.21 -31.60 19.71
N SER A 209 -13.02 -31.61 18.40
CA SER A 209 -13.55 -30.61 17.46
C SER A 209 -14.94 -31.01 16.94
N SER A 210 -15.09 -32.27 16.55
CA SER A 210 -16.33 -32.80 16.00
C SER A 210 -16.44 -34.31 16.19
N LEU A 211 -17.67 -34.82 16.12
CA LEU A 211 -18.01 -36.23 16.21
C LEU A 211 -18.72 -36.64 14.91
N ALA A 212 -18.17 -37.63 14.22
CA ALA A 212 -18.76 -38.25 13.03
C ALA A 212 -19.04 -39.75 13.30
N VAL A 213 -19.86 -40.37 12.45
CA VAL A 213 -20.15 -41.81 12.56
C VAL A 213 -18.86 -42.59 12.30
N GLY A 214 -18.29 -43.18 13.34
CA GLY A 214 -17.07 -43.99 13.26
C GLY A 214 -15.75 -43.24 13.44
N ALA A 215 -15.76 -41.90 13.50
CA ALA A 215 -14.55 -41.09 13.66
C ALA A 215 -14.77 -39.88 14.58
N THR A 216 -13.80 -39.60 15.44
CA THR A 216 -13.75 -38.38 16.26
C THR A 216 -12.62 -37.49 15.76
N THR A 217 -12.89 -36.22 15.50
CA THR A 217 -11.87 -35.25 15.08
C THR A 217 -11.35 -34.51 16.31
N LEU A 218 -10.05 -34.59 16.56
CA LEU A 218 -9.33 -33.83 17.58
C LEU A 218 -8.66 -32.61 16.94
N CYS A 219 -8.78 -31.45 17.58
CA CYS A 219 -7.94 -30.28 17.30
C CYS A 219 -6.67 -30.36 18.14
N VAL A 220 -5.50 -30.25 17.52
CA VAL A 220 -4.19 -30.21 18.18
C VAL A 220 -3.56 -28.86 17.90
N ARG A 221 -3.37 -28.05 18.96
CA ARG A 221 -3.06 -26.63 18.84
C ARG A 221 -1.85 -26.19 19.67
N PRO A 222 -0.62 -26.51 19.25
CA PRO A 222 0.57 -26.00 19.90
C PRO A 222 0.83 -24.53 19.51
N TRP A 223 1.36 -23.76 20.45
CA TRP A 223 1.87 -22.41 20.22
C TRP A 223 3.39 -22.46 20.00
N CYS A 224 3.90 -21.63 19.10
CA CYS A 224 5.33 -21.55 18.80
C CYS A 224 5.71 -20.13 18.36
N LYS A 225 7.01 -19.84 18.24
CA LYS A 225 7.46 -18.60 17.60
C LYS A 225 7.16 -18.63 16.10
N THR A 226 6.84 -17.48 15.49
CA THR A 226 6.51 -17.37 14.06
C THR A 226 7.58 -17.98 13.16
N GLU A 227 8.86 -17.77 13.48
CA GLU A 227 10.01 -18.31 12.75
C GLU A 227 10.04 -19.85 12.69
N HIS A 228 9.44 -20.53 13.67
CA HIS A 228 9.42 -21.99 13.77
C HIS A 228 8.08 -22.60 13.34
N TYR A 229 7.11 -21.79 12.91
CA TYR A 229 5.74 -22.22 12.62
C TYR A 229 5.68 -23.44 11.69
N ASN A 230 6.34 -23.38 10.54
CA ASN A 230 6.32 -24.48 9.57
C ASN A 230 7.02 -25.73 10.10
N ARG A 231 8.11 -25.54 10.85
CA ARG A 231 8.89 -26.64 11.44
C ARG A 231 8.09 -27.37 12.51
N VAL A 232 7.51 -26.64 13.46
CA VAL A 232 6.66 -27.19 14.51
C VAL A 232 5.46 -27.92 13.93
N ARG A 233 4.80 -27.34 12.90
CA ARG A 233 3.68 -27.99 12.21
C ARG A 233 4.08 -29.37 11.68
N SER A 234 5.20 -29.46 10.96
CA SER A 234 5.67 -30.71 10.36
C SER A 234 6.19 -31.71 11.39
N GLU A 235 6.98 -31.28 12.37
CA GLU A 235 7.56 -32.15 13.41
C GLU A 235 6.46 -32.75 14.29
N ILE A 236 5.49 -31.94 14.73
CA ILE A 236 4.34 -32.43 15.52
C ILE A 236 3.51 -33.43 14.71
N GLN A 237 3.22 -33.17 13.44
CA GLN A 237 2.49 -34.13 12.59
C GLN A 237 3.21 -35.48 12.50
N GLN A 238 4.53 -35.48 12.31
CA GLN A 238 5.34 -36.69 12.26
C GLN A 238 5.36 -37.43 13.61
N GLN A 239 5.55 -36.71 14.71
CA GLN A 239 5.56 -37.29 16.05
C GLN A 239 4.21 -37.89 16.42
N ILE A 240 3.10 -37.25 16.05
CA ILE A 240 1.74 -37.78 16.22
C ILE A 240 1.61 -39.12 15.49
N GLN A 241 1.99 -39.17 14.20
CA GLN A 241 1.92 -40.39 13.40
C GLN A 241 2.76 -41.53 14.01
N GLN A 242 3.98 -41.23 14.44
CA GLN A 242 4.88 -42.22 15.06
C GLN A 242 4.38 -42.72 16.42
N THR A 243 3.73 -41.86 17.21
CA THR A 243 3.24 -42.21 18.54
C THR A 243 1.98 -43.07 18.44
N LEU A 244 1.05 -42.66 17.59
CA LEU A 244 -0.20 -43.39 17.39
C LEU A 244 0.01 -44.74 16.69
N SER A 245 0.97 -44.86 15.77
CA SER A 245 1.28 -46.15 15.12
C SER A 245 1.87 -47.19 16.08
N LYS A 246 2.57 -46.75 17.14
CA LYS A 246 3.14 -47.64 18.17
C LYS A 246 2.12 -48.08 19.22
N GLN A 247 1.05 -47.31 19.42
CA GLN A 247 -0.02 -47.67 20.35
C GLN A 247 -1.07 -48.54 19.66
N PRO A 248 -1.36 -49.74 20.17
CA PRO A 248 -2.38 -50.62 19.59
C PRO A 248 -3.76 -49.92 19.58
N GLN A 249 -4.52 -50.16 18.51
CA GLN A 249 -5.96 -49.86 18.50
C GLN A 249 -6.61 -50.86 19.46
N THR A 250 -7.04 -50.40 20.63
CA THR A 250 -7.77 -51.21 21.62
C THR A 250 -9.23 -51.28 21.28
#